data_AF-A0A7X9HUA6-F1
#
_entry.id   AF-A0A7X9HUA6-F1
#
_cell.length_a   1.000
_cell.length_b   1.000
_cell.length_c   1.000
_cell.angle_alpha   90.00
_cell.angle_beta   90.00
_cell.angle_gamma   90.00
#
_symmetry.space_group_name_H-M   'P 1'
#
loop_
_entity.id
_entity.type
_entity.pdbx_description
1 polymer ?
#
loop_
_entity_poly.entity_id
_entity_poly.type
_entity_poly.pdbx_seq_one_letter_code
_entity_poly.pdbx_strand_id
1 'polypeptide(L)'
;MDNKTKTDIPLSHKYIFKYMFRGMFIYIILALIVYIFASCSLGNNKKEEEQRQGLQQEAEIAEQQRMEMERALQQKEEKEKEKEKEKRENKNKVKDNVILDGTKVGGLEKEEVLKIIKEKASKVEKEPVNAQYNPDTWDVIPGKMGAKVDMEKTLKVVMDAEEGKEVKLVVKEISPEITKDSFKDKIAVISVYSTPIVDKSPNRIHNIELAISKIKNKIIYPNEEFSFNDAVGNRTAEEGYKEAIIIRRTKNGSVKEKGIGGGVCQLSTTIYKAVQAGGFKVTERHDHSDDITYAETGDDAAVSFGYLDFRFINDRNLPIMLKFSMDDEVLTVTIVENRIDQGNG
;
A
#
# COMPACT_ATOMS: atom_id res chain seq x y z
N MET A 1 -68.18 71.03 -132.94
CA MET A 1 -67.09 70.75 -133.89
C MET A 1 -66.64 69.32 -133.66
N ASP A 2 -66.87 68.45 -134.65
CA ASP A 2 -66.16 67.21 -135.04
C ASP A 2 -65.77 66.15 -133.96
N ASN A 3 -65.91 64.82 -134.13
CA ASN A 3 -66.45 63.93 -135.17
C ASN A 3 -66.41 62.46 -134.61
N LYS A 4 -67.37 61.59 -135.02
CA LYS A 4 -67.35 60.09 -135.13
C LYS A 4 -67.25 59.19 -133.86
N THR A 5 -68.27 58.40 -133.46
CA THR A 5 -68.77 57.03 -133.90
C THR A 5 -67.79 55.86 -133.63
N LYS A 6 -68.09 54.63 -133.14
CA LYS A 6 -69.30 53.77 -132.94
C LYS A 6 -68.87 52.40 -132.29
N THR A 7 -69.82 51.65 -131.66
CA THR A 7 -69.99 50.14 -131.53
C THR A 7 -68.93 49.27 -130.78
N ASP A 8 -69.18 48.20 -129.98
CA ASP A 8 -70.31 47.28 -129.67
C ASP A 8 -70.09 46.42 -128.36
N ILE A 9 -71.15 46.21 -127.54
CA ILE A 9 -71.75 45.07 -126.74
C ILE A 9 -70.89 43.84 -126.20
N PRO A 10 -71.35 42.97 -125.22
CA PRO A 10 -71.71 43.03 -123.77
C PRO A 10 -70.98 42.00 -122.83
N LEU A 11 -71.24 42.00 -121.50
CA LEU A 11 -71.41 40.76 -120.67
C LEU A 11 -72.10 41.00 -119.30
N SER A 12 -72.91 40.03 -118.87
CA SER A 12 -73.92 40.07 -117.79
C SER A 12 -73.41 39.83 -116.37
N HIS A 13 -74.08 40.36 -115.33
CA HIS A 13 -73.84 39.97 -113.92
C HIS A 13 -75.13 39.77 -113.09
N LYS A 14 -75.51 38.51 -112.91
CA LYS A 14 -76.68 38.04 -112.13
C LYS A 14 -76.29 37.60 -110.69
N TYR A 15 -75.23 38.17 -110.09
CA TYR A 15 -74.51 37.52 -108.97
C TYR A 15 -74.43 38.25 -107.60
N ILE A 16 -75.17 39.34 -107.35
CA ILE A 16 -74.93 40.15 -106.14
C ILE A 16 -75.89 39.85 -104.96
N PHE A 17 -76.99 39.12 -105.15
CA PHE A 17 -78.06 39.06 -104.12
C PHE A 17 -78.02 37.89 -103.12
N LYS A 18 -77.03 36.96 -103.17
CA LYS A 18 -77.04 35.72 -102.35
C LYS A 18 -76.06 35.70 -101.16
N TYR A 19 -75.18 36.69 -101.00
CA TYR A 19 -74.05 36.61 -100.05
C TYR A 19 -74.16 37.46 -98.76
N MET A 20 -75.11 38.37 -98.64
CA MET A 20 -75.17 39.28 -97.47
C MET A 20 -75.76 38.67 -96.18
N PHE A 21 -76.59 37.63 -96.24
CA PHE A 21 -77.25 37.09 -95.04
C PHE A 21 -76.50 35.96 -94.32
N ARG A 22 -75.50 35.32 -94.97
CA ARG A 22 -74.75 34.18 -94.39
C ARG A 22 -73.56 34.59 -93.51
N GLY A 23 -72.99 35.79 -93.70
CA GLY A 23 -71.82 36.26 -92.95
C GLY A 23 -72.12 36.70 -91.51
N MET A 24 -73.31 37.27 -91.27
CA MET A 24 -73.66 37.85 -89.97
C MET A 24 -73.94 36.79 -88.89
N PHE A 25 -74.48 35.63 -89.29
CA PHE A 25 -74.77 34.51 -88.38
C PHE A 25 -73.51 33.78 -87.90
N ILE A 26 -72.49 33.68 -88.76
CA ILE A 26 -71.20 33.06 -88.42
C ILE A 26 -70.43 33.91 -87.40
N TYR A 27 -70.53 35.24 -87.51
CA TYR A 27 -69.86 36.17 -86.61
C TYR A 27 -70.42 36.12 -85.18
N ILE A 28 -71.74 35.98 -85.05
CA ILE A 28 -72.41 35.89 -83.74
C ILE A 28 -72.06 34.56 -83.04
N ILE A 29 -71.99 33.45 -83.77
CA ILE A 29 -71.60 32.14 -83.23
C ILE A 29 -70.13 32.15 -82.79
N LEU A 30 -69.22 32.76 -83.57
CA LEU A 30 -67.82 32.91 -83.19
C LEU A 30 -67.64 33.80 -81.95
N ALA A 31 -68.39 34.90 -81.84
CA ALA A 31 -68.34 35.78 -80.68
C ALA A 31 -68.83 35.10 -79.38
N LEU A 32 -69.89 34.27 -79.47
CA LEU A 32 -70.39 33.47 -78.34
C LEU A 32 -69.40 32.39 -77.91
N ILE A 33 -68.73 31.72 -78.85
CA ILE A 33 -67.70 30.73 -78.55
C ILE A 33 -66.51 31.39 -77.83
N VAL A 34 -66.02 32.53 -78.31
CA VAL A 34 -64.94 33.28 -77.64
C VAL A 34 -65.35 33.74 -76.24
N TYR A 35 -66.59 34.20 -76.03
CA TYR A 35 -67.09 34.61 -74.72
C TYR A 35 -67.21 33.43 -73.74
N ILE A 36 -67.64 32.25 -74.21
CA ILE A 36 -67.72 31.02 -73.40
C ILE A 36 -66.31 30.53 -73.04
N PHE A 37 -65.36 30.55 -73.97
CA PHE A 37 -63.96 30.20 -73.69
C PHE A 37 -63.28 31.19 -72.73
N ALA A 38 -63.56 32.49 -72.85
CA ALA A 38 -63.06 33.50 -71.92
C ALA A 38 -63.67 33.31 -70.52
N SER A 39 -64.97 33.04 -70.42
CA SER A 39 -65.66 32.84 -69.13
C SER A 39 -65.21 31.57 -68.40
N CYS A 40 -64.94 30.46 -69.13
CA CYS A 40 -64.36 29.25 -68.55
C CYS A 40 -62.89 29.44 -68.11
N SER A 41 -62.11 30.21 -68.85
CA SER A 41 -60.70 30.53 -68.52
C SER A 41 -60.59 31.35 -67.22
N LEU A 42 -61.45 32.36 -67.05
CA LEU A 42 -61.52 33.18 -65.84
C LEU A 42 -61.98 32.39 -64.59
N GLY A 43 -62.89 31.43 -64.74
CA GLY A 43 -63.35 30.57 -63.64
C GLY A 43 -62.31 29.56 -63.14
N ASN A 44 -61.46 29.05 -64.03
CA ASN A 44 -60.34 28.16 -63.66
C ASN A 44 -59.23 28.92 -62.95
N ASN A 45 -58.87 30.13 -63.40
CA ASN A 45 -57.83 30.94 -62.77
C ASN A 45 -58.17 31.31 -61.31
N LYS A 46 -59.46 31.57 -61.00
CA LYS A 46 -59.87 31.95 -59.64
C LYS A 46 -59.81 30.78 -58.63
N LYS A 47 -60.16 29.57 -59.07
CA LYS A 47 -60.02 28.35 -58.25
C LYS A 47 -58.56 27.98 -58.00
N GLU A 48 -57.70 28.13 -58.99
CA GLU A 48 -56.25 27.90 -58.82
C GLU A 48 -55.62 28.90 -57.85
N GLU A 49 -56.09 30.15 -57.81
CA GLU A 49 -55.59 31.19 -56.91
C GLU A 49 -56.00 30.95 -55.44
N GLU A 50 -57.25 30.56 -55.19
CA GLU A 50 -57.73 30.14 -53.85
C GLU A 50 -56.99 28.89 -53.35
N GLN A 51 -56.72 27.94 -54.24
CA GLN A 51 -55.97 26.71 -53.92
C GLN A 51 -54.49 27.01 -53.61
N ARG A 52 -53.88 27.98 -54.30
CA ARG A 52 -52.52 28.48 -54.00
C ARG A 52 -52.46 29.20 -52.66
N GLN A 53 -53.46 30.01 -52.32
CA GLN A 53 -53.53 30.70 -51.02
C GLN A 53 -53.72 29.70 -49.87
N GLY A 54 -54.58 28.69 -50.04
CA GLY A 54 -54.73 27.60 -49.07
C GLY A 54 -53.42 26.84 -48.84
N LEU A 55 -52.69 26.50 -49.91
CA LEU A 55 -51.37 25.88 -49.84
C LEU A 55 -50.30 26.77 -49.17
N GLN A 56 -50.33 28.09 -49.41
CA GLN A 56 -49.45 29.04 -48.73
C GLN A 56 -49.75 29.14 -47.23
N GLN A 57 -51.02 29.16 -46.86
CA GLN A 57 -51.45 29.23 -45.48
C GLN A 57 -51.12 27.93 -44.71
N GLU A 58 -51.30 26.76 -45.34
CA GLU A 58 -50.85 25.48 -44.79
C GLU A 58 -49.32 25.41 -44.67
N ALA A 59 -48.58 25.98 -45.62
CA ALA A 59 -47.12 26.06 -45.54
C ALA A 59 -46.66 26.96 -44.37
N GLU A 60 -47.29 28.12 -44.17
CA GLU A 60 -47.01 29.00 -43.02
C GLU A 60 -47.34 28.33 -41.68
N ILE A 61 -48.47 27.63 -41.59
CA ILE A 61 -48.86 26.88 -40.38
C ILE A 61 -47.85 25.76 -40.11
N ALA A 62 -47.45 25.01 -41.14
CA ALA A 62 -46.44 23.97 -41.02
C ALA A 62 -45.07 24.54 -40.63
N GLU A 63 -44.72 25.73 -41.10
CA GLU A 63 -43.50 26.43 -40.72
C GLU A 63 -43.54 26.92 -39.26
N GLN A 64 -44.67 27.49 -38.82
CA GLN A 64 -44.89 27.82 -37.41
C GLN A 64 -44.80 26.59 -36.50
N GLN A 65 -45.45 25.48 -36.88
CA GLN A 65 -45.38 24.22 -36.12
C GLN A 65 -43.96 23.66 -36.08
N ARG A 66 -43.20 23.77 -37.18
CA ARG A 66 -41.78 23.39 -37.22
C ARG A 66 -40.95 24.25 -36.26
N MET A 67 -41.13 25.57 -36.30
CA MET A 67 -40.43 26.49 -35.39
C MET A 67 -40.78 26.25 -33.92
N GLU A 68 -42.05 25.98 -33.59
CA GLU A 68 -42.46 25.63 -32.23
C GLU A 68 -41.87 24.30 -31.77
N MET A 69 -41.88 23.28 -32.65
CA MET A 69 -41.28 21.99 -32.35
C MET A 69 -39.77 22.09 -32.14
N GLU A 70 -39.07 22.90 -32.93
CA GLU A 70 -37.63 23.15 -32.80
C GLU A 70 -37.28 23.87 -31.49
N ARG A 71 -38.08 24.89 -31.10
CA ARG A 71 -37.94 25.55 -29.79
C ARG A 71 -38.17 24.59 -28.63
N ALA A 72 -39.18 23.73 -28.73
CA ALA A 72 -39.46 22.72 -27.71
C ALA A 72 -38.32 21.69 -27.59
N LEU A 73 -37.70 21.32 -28.71
CA LEU A 73 -36.53 20.44 -28.72
C LEU A 73 -35.33 21.10 -28.02
N GLN A 74 -35.04 22.37 -28.34
CA GLN A 74 -33.96 23.13 -27.71
C GLN A 74 -34.13 23.24 -26.19
N GLN A 75 -35.34 23.58 -25.72
CA GLN A 75 -35.61 23.66 -24.27
C GLN A 75 -35.47 22.31 -23.56
N LYS A 76 -35.80 21.20 -24.23
CA LYS A 76 -35.62 19.86 -23.68
C LYS A 76 -34.14 19.52 -23.58
N GLU A 77 -33.35 19.80 -24.61
CA GLU A 77 -31.90 19.61 -24.59
C GLU A 77 -31.22 20.46 -23.50
N GLU A 78 -31.62 21.72 -23.32
CA GLU A 78 -31.10 22.58 -22.24
C GLU A 78 -31.41 22.01 -20.85
N LYS A 79 -32.65 21.58 -20.61
CA LYS A 79 -33.04 20.94 -19.33
C LYS A 79 -32.31 19.61 -19.08
N GLU A 80 -32.05 18.83 -20.13
CA GLU A 80 -31.26 17.60 -20.02
C GLU A 80 -29.79 17.91 -19.71
N LYS A 81 -29.20 18.92 -20.36
CA LYS A 81 -27.84 19.41 -20.08
C LYS A 81 -27.72 19.96 -18.65
N GLU A 82 -28.70 20.70 -18.15
CA GLU A 82 -28.73 21.18 -16.76
C GLU A 82 -28.82 20.03 -15.75
N LYS A 83 -29.70 19.05 -15.98
CA LYS A 83 -29.81 17.86 -15.11
C LYS A 83 -28.54 17.01 -15.12
N GLU A 84 -27.87 16.88 -16.26
CA GLU A 84 -26.57 16.21 -16.33
C GLU A 84 -25.47 16.98 -15.59
N LYS A 85 -25.49 18.31 -15.68
CA LYS A 85 -24.57 19.20 -14.96
C LYS A 85 -24.78 19.11 -13.44
N GLU A 86 -26.01 19.21 -12.95
CA GLU A 86 -26.34 19.02 -11.53
C GLU A 86 -25.97 17.60 -11.04
N LYS A 87 -26.22 16.56 -11.83
CA LYS A 87 -25.79 15.19 -11.48
C LYS A 87 -24.27 15.07 -11.38
N ARG A 88 -23.52 15.75 -12.24
CA ARG A 88 -22.05 15.78 -12.18
C ARG A 88 -21.55 16.54 -10.96
N GLU A 89 -22.14 17.70 -10.66
CA GLU A 89 -21.79 18.51 -9.50
C GLU A 89 -22.12 17.79 -8.19
N ASN A 90 -23.31 17.18 -8.07
CA ASN A 90 -23.67 16.39 -6.89
C ASN A 90 -22.86 15.10 -6.73
N LYS A 91 -22.32 14.53 -7.81
CA LYS A 91 -21.43 13.35 -7.72
C LYS A 91 -20.03 13.70 -7.19
N ASN A 92 -19.62 14.96 -7.25
CA ASN A 92 -18.33 15.42 -6.76
C ASN A 92 -18.35 15.85 -5.28
N LYS A 93 -19.55 15.95 -4.68
CA LYS A 93 -19.74 16.27 -3.26
C LYS A 93 -19.97 15.02 -2.41
N VAL A 94 -19.49 15.09 -1.18
CA VAL A 94 -19.79 14.08 -0.16
C VAL A 94 -21.23 14.24 0.33
N LYS A 95 -21.93 13.13 0.59
CA LYS A 95 -23.28 13.16 1.17
C LYS A 95 -23.30 13.91 2.51
N ASP A 96 -24.45 14.48 2.86
CA ASP A 96 -24.57 15.31 4.04
C ASP A 96 -24.21 14.56 5.34
N ASN A 97 -23.74 15.32 6.32
CA ASN A 97 -23.42 14.84 7.66
C ASN A 97 -22.39 13.70 7.76
N VAL A 98 -21.69 13.32 6.68
CA VAL A 98 -20.58 12.36 6.76
C VAL A 98 -19.44 12.91 7.62
N ILE A 99 -18.84 12.04 8.43
CA ILE A 99 -17.76 12.37 9.37
C ILE A 99 -16.53 11.53 9.02
N LEU A 100 -15.36 12.16 8.90
CA LEU A 100 -14.07 11.49 8.72
C LEU A 100 -13.20 11.67 9.97
N ASP A 101 -12.98 10.59 10.72
CA ASP A 101 -12.21 10.59 11.98
C ASP A 101 -12.54 11.80 12.86
N GLY A 102 -13.82 11.96 13.21
CA GLY A 102 -14.34 13.07 14.03
C GLY A 102 -14.47 14.44 13.35
N THR A 103 -14.12 14.60 12.06
CA THR A 103 -14.29 15.86 11.32
C THR A 103 -15.47 15.77 10.36
N LYS A 104 -16.42 16.70 10.44
CA LYS A 104 -17.56 16.76 9.51
C LYS A 104 -17.06 17.13 8.10
N VAL A 105 -17.33 16.26 7.13
CA VAL A 105 -16.93 16.41 5.72
C VAL A 105 -18.11 16.38 4.75
N GLY A 106 -19.32 16.13 5.23
CA GLY A 106 -20.51 16.15 4.39
C GLY A 106 -20.76 17.51 3.74
N GLY A 107 -21.13 17.50 2.46
CA GLY A 107 -21.33 18.68 1.63
C GLY A 107 -20.06 19.27 1.01
N LEU A 108 -18.87 18.79 1.39
CA LEU A 108 -17.59 19.23 0.83
C LEU A 108 -17.32 18.61 -0.54
N GLU A 109 -16.60 19.35 -1.38
CA GLU A 109 -16.09 18.86 -2.66
C GLU A 109 -14.90 17.91 -2.45
N LYS A 110 -14.69 17.03 -3.44
CA LYS A 110 -13.59 16.07 -3.45
C LYS A 110 -12.22 16.68 -3.11
N GLU A 111 -11.88 17.85 -3.65
CA GLU A 111 -10.61 18.52 -3.44
C GLU A 111 -10.44 19.02 -1.99
N GLU A 112 -11.52 19.44 -1.35
CA GLU A 112 -11.53 19.88 0.05
C GLU A 112 -11.36 18.69 0.99
N VAL A 113 -12.06 17.60 0.70
CA VAL A 113 -11.93 16.32 1.43
C VAL A 113 -10.49 15.80 1.33
N LEU A 114 -9.88 15.86 0.14
CA LEU A 114 -8.47 15.48 -0.06
C LEU A 114 -7.50 16.29 0.82
N LYS A 115 -7.74 17.59 0.99
CA LYS A 115 -6.93 18.43 1.90
C LYS A 115 -7.07 17.98 3.35
N ILE A 116 -8.30 17.66 3.78
CA ILE A 116 -8.57 17.16 5.14
C ILE A 116 -7.92 15.79 5.35
N ILE A 117 -8.04 14.87 4.39
CA ILE A 117 -7.38 13.56 4.45
C ILE A 117 -5.87 13.77 4.56
N LYS A 118 -5.27 14.67 3.76
CA LYS A 118 -3.83 14.95 3.79
C LYS A 118 -3.38 15.53 5.13
N GLU A 119 -4.15 16.45 5.71
CA GLU A 119 -3.85 17.02 7.03
C GLU A 119 -3.90 15.94 8.12
N LYS A 120 -4.94 15.11 8.14
CA LYS A 120 -5.04 14.01 9.11
C LYS A 120 -3.97 12.94 8.87
N ALA A 121 -3.67 12.62 7.62
CA ALA A 121 -2.61 11.70 7.24
C ALA A 121 -1.27 12.14 7.84
N SER A 122 -0.90 13.42 7.75
CA SER A 122 0.36 13.91 8.33
C SER A 122 0.53 13.66 9.84
N LYS A 123 -0.58 13.48 10.58
CA LYS A 123 -0.57 13.18 12.03
C LYS A 123 -0.49 11.67 12.32
N VAL A 124 -0.88 10.84 11.37
CA VAL A 124 -0.97 9.37 11.48
C VAL A 124 0.20 8.69 10.80
N GLU A 125 0.68 9.25 9.69
CA GLU A 125 1.72 8.67 8.86
C GLU A 125 3.07 8.65 9.60
N LYS A 126 3.69 7.49 9.57
CA LYS A 126 4.99 7.23 10.18
C LYS A 126 5.79 6.37 9.23
N GLU A 127 7.02 6.78 8.97
CA GLU A 127 7.94 5.93 8.23
C GLU A 127 8.31 4.70 9.09
N PRO A 128 8.48 3.52 8.47
CA PRO A 128 8.95 2.35 9.17
C PRO A 128 10.37 2.58 9.70
N VAL A 129 10.68 1.98 10.83
CA VAL A 129 12.02 2.01 11.41
C VAL A 129 12.66 0.66 11.21
N ASN A 130 13.80 0.62 10.53
CA ASN A 130 14.55 -0.62 10.29
C ASN A 130 15.05 -1.24 11.60
N ALA A 131 15.12 -2.58 11.61
CA ALA A 131 15.78 -3.32 12.67
C ALA A 131 17.27 -2.92 12.74
N GLN A 132 17.80 -2.88 13.96
CA GLN A 132 19.18 -2.50 14.23
C GLN A 132 19.93 -3.68 14.85
N TYR A 133 21.24 -3.64 14.71
CA TYR A 133 22.15 -4.63 15.26
C TYR A 133 23.14 -3.92 16.18
N ASN A 134 23.30 -4.42 17.40
CA ASN A 134 24.29 -3.91 18.33
C ASN A 134 25.65 -4.58 18.07
N PRO A 135 26.72 -3.86 17.69
CA PRO A 135 28.02 -4.46 17.39
C PRO A 135 28.74 -5.06 18.60
N ASP A 136 28.43 -4.58 19.81
CA ASP A 136 29.08 -5.03 21.04
C ASP A 136 28.39 -6.25 21.64
N THR A 137 27.07 -6.32 21.53
CA THR A 137 26.28 -7.43 22.09
C THR A 137 25.79 -8.41 21.03
N TRP A 138 25.81 -8.05 19.77
CA TRP A 138 25.23 -8.82 18.66
C TRP A 138 23.71 -9.05 18.77
N ASP A 139 23.05 -8.30 19.64
CA ASP A 139 21.60 -8.37 19.78
C ASP A 139 20.93 -7.61 18.64
N VAL A 140 19.83 -8.17 18.13
CA VAL A 140 19.04 -7.57 17.06
C VAL A 140 17.84 -6.86 17.68
N ILE A 141 17.81 -5.54 17.55
CA ILE A 141 16.70 -4.68 17.95
C ILE A 141 15.68 -4.69 16.81
N PRO A 142 14.45 -5.21 17.02
CA PRO A 142 13.44 -5.27 15.98
C PRO A 142 13.07 -3.88 15.45
N GLY A 143 12.77 -3.81 14.15
CA GLY A 143 12.21 -2.62 13.53
C GLY A 143 10.80 -2.30 14.01
N LYS A 144 10.30 -1.13 13.65
CA LYS A 144 8.91 -0.71 13.90
C LYS A 144 8.17 -0.54 12.59
N MET A 145 6.93 -1.02 12.57
CA MET A 145 6.03 -0.81 11.43
C MET A 145 5.78 0.69 11.22
N GLY A 146 5.81 1.09 9.96
CA GLY A 146 5.31 2.37 9.51
C GLY A 146 3.81 2.32 9.27
N ALA A 147 3.23 3.49 9.05
CA ALA A 147 1.82 3.66 8.72
C ALA A 147 1.72 4.69 7.60
N LYS A 148 0.94 4.40 6.57
CA LYS A 148 0.66 5.32 5.47
C LYS A 148 -0.83 5.33 5.16
N VAL A 149 -1.41 6.51 4.97
CA VAL A 149 -2.81 6.60 4.60
C VAL A 149 -2.95 6.25 3.12
N ASP A 150 -3.84 5.32 2.81
CA ASP A 150 -4.29 5.09 1.44
C ASP A 150 -5.27 6.20 1.06
N MET A 151 -4.73 7.27 0.50
CA MET A 151 -5.48 8.47 0.10
C MET A 151 -6.64 8.13 -0.85
N GLU A 152 -6.40 7.26 -1.83
CA GLU A 152 -7.40 6.91 -2.85
C GLU A 152 -8.53 6.07 -2.27
N LYS A 153 -8.19 5.02 -1.48
CA LYS A 153 -9.22 4.21 -0.82
C LYS A 153 -9.98 5.01 0.21
N THR A 154 -9.31 5.83 1.00
CA THR A 154 -9.96 6.68 2.00
C THR A 154 -10.95 7.62 1.32
N LEU A 155 -10.54 8.32 0.27
CA LEU A 155 -11.41 9.21 -0.47
C LEU A 155 -12.61 8.46 -1.03
N LYS A 156 -12.38 7.29 -1.65
CA LYS A 156 -13.46 6.47 -2.18
C LYS A 156 -14.48 6.09 -1.11
N VAL A 157 -14.03 5.63 0.06
CA VAL A 157 -14.92 5.24 1.17
C VAL A 157 -15.71 6.45 1.69
N VAL A 158 -15.10 7.64 1.75
CA VAL A 158 -15.80 8.87 2.16
C VAL A 158 -16.85 9.29 1.14
N MET A 159 -16.53 9.26 -0.17
CA MET A 159 -17.46 9.63 -1.23
C MET A 159 -18.64 8.64 -1.35
N ASP A 160 -18.38 7.35 -1.13
CA ASP A 160 -19.39 6.28 -1.22
C ASP A 160 -20.19 6.13 0.09
N ALA A 161 -19.83 6.86 1.16
CA ALA A 161 -20.48 6.77 2.46
C ALA A 161 -21.96 7.15 2.41
N GLU A 162 -22.74 6.60 3.35
CA GLU A 162 -24.14 6.99 3.56
C GLU A 162 -24.22 8.27 4.40
N GLU A 163 -25.35 8.98 4.32
CA GLU A 163 -25.58 10.21 5.07
C GLU A 163 -25.40 9.96 6.58
N GLY A 164 -24.71 10.87 7.27
CA GLY A 164 -24.47 10.76 8.72
C GLY A 164 -23.47 9.68 9.13
N LYS A 165 -22.87 8.94 8.19
CA LYS A 165 -21.94 7.85 8.51
C LYS A 165 -20.58 8.38 8.94
N GLU A 166 -20.00 7.71 9.93
CA GLU A 166 -18.60 7.92 10.33
C GLU A 166 -17.68 6.96 9.56
N VAL A 167 -16.64 7.53 8.95
CA VAL A 167 -15.61 6.85 8.20
C VAL A 167 -14.26 7.10 8.89
N LYS A 168 -13.43 6.07 8.95
CA LYS A 168 -12.05 6.16 9.44
C LYS A 168 -11.08 6.23 8.28
N LEU A 169 -9.92 6.84 8.49
CA LEU A 169 -8.82 6.77 7.54
C LEU A 169 -8.46 5.30 7.23
N VAL A 170 -8.27 4.99 5.95
CA VAL A 170 -7.76 3.68 5.52
C VAL A 170 -6.25 3.72 5.61
N VAL A 171 -5.69 3.14 6.67
CA VAL A 171 -4.24 3.09 6.91
C VAL A 171 -3.68 1.76 6.42
N LYS A 172 -2.58 1.82 5.67
CA LYS A 172 -1.74 0.68 5.32
C LYS A 172 -0.54 0.64 6.25
N GLU A 173 -0.30 -0.51 6.84
CA GLU A 173 0.95 -0.77 7.54
C GLU A 173 2.08 -0.96 6.51
N ILE A 174 3.23 -0.35 6.78
CA ILE A 174 4.43 -0.47 5.96
C ILE A 174 5.47 -1.24 6.78
N SER A 175 5.91 -2.38 6.27
CA SER A 175 6.99 -3.14 6.89
C SER A 175 8.33 -2.43 6.71
N PRO A 176 9.22 -2.45 7.72
CA PRO A 176 10.59 -2.02 7.52
C PRO A 176 11.31 -2.91 6.50
N GLU A 177 12.23 -2.32 5.75
CA GLU A 177 13.03 -3.02 4.75
C GLU A 177 13.97 -4.04 5.41
N ILE A 178 14.56 -3.66 6.55
CA ILE A 178 15.39 -4.55 7.37
C ILE A 178 14.58 -4.96 8.58
N THR A 179 14.32 -6.25 8.71
CA THR A 179 13.57 -6.84 9.83
C THR A 179 14.51 -7.63 10.74
N LYS A 180 14.00 -8.12 11.88
CA LYS A 180 14.74 -9.05 12.73
C LYS A 180 15.16 -10.31 11.95
N ASP A 181 14.29 -10.78 11.07
CA ASP A 181 14.54 -11.98 10.26
C ASP A 181 15.68 -11.79 9.26
N SER A 182 15.95 -10.54 8.83
CA SER A 182 17.12 -10.21 8.01
C SER A 182 18.47 -10.53 8.66
N PHE A 183 18.50 -10.81 9.97
CA PHE A 183 19.69 -11.17 10.73
C PHE A 183 19.74 -12.64 11.16
N LYS A 184 18.69 -13.43 10.89
CA LYS A 184 18.55 -14.81 11.41
C LYS A 184 19.72 -15.71 11.03
N ASP A 185 20.21 -15.60 9.80
CA ASP A 185 21.34 -16.40 9.31
C ASP A 185 22.70 -15.69 9.52
N LYS A 186 22.66 -14.43 10.00
CA LYS A 186 23.85 -13.61 10.22
C LYS A 186 24.42 -13.75 11.63
N ILE A 187 23.61 -14.06 12.63
CA ILE A 187 24.07 -14.42 13.98
C ILE A 187 23.65 -15.85 14.26
N ALA A 188 24.58 -16.78 14.05
CA ALA A 188 24.29 -18.21 14.10
C ALA A 188 24.57 -18.78 15.48
N VAL A 189 23.63 -19.54 16.03
CA VAL A 189 23.88 -20.37 17.22
C VAL A 189 24.69 -21.59 16.82
N ILE A 190 25.86 -21.76 17.42
CA ILE A 190 26.76 -22.89 17.18
C ILE A 190 26.46 -24.03 18.15
N SER A 191 26.31 -23.70 19.44
CA SER A 191 25.99 -24.67 20.48
C SER A 191 25.27 -24.01 21.64
N VAL A 192 24.51 -24.83 22.37
CA VAL A 192 23.81 -24.47 23.60
C VAL A 192 24.03 -25.60 24.60
N TYR A 193 24.34 -25.27 25.84
CA TYR A 193 24.39 -26.24 26.92
C TYR A 193 23.90 -25.63 28.23
N SER A 194 23.23 -26.44 29.04
CA SER A 194 22.68 -26.02 30.33
C SER A 194 23.10 -26.97 31.45
N THR A 195 23.43 -26.43 32.61
CA THR A 195 23.64 -27.20 33.85
C THR A 195 22.58 -26.83 34.89
N PRO A 196 22.14 -27.78 35.75
CA PRO A 196 21.13 -27.50 36.75
C PRO A 196 21.69 -26.67 37.92
N ILE A 197 20.85 -25.80 38.49
CA ILE A 197 21.15 -25.05 39.71
C ILE A 197 20.50 -25.76 40.91
N VAL A 198 21.25 -26.69 41.49
CA VAL A 198 20.80 -27.47 42.66
C VAL A 198 20.93 -26.66 43.95
N ASP A 199 22.06 -25.96 44.14
CA ASP A 199 22.27 -25.06 45.28
C ASP A 199 21.97 -23.62 44.86
N LYS A 200 20.87 -23.09 45.42
CA LYS A 200 20.33 -21.74 45.19
C LYS A 200 20.69 -20.76 46.29
N SER A 201 21.72 -21.06 47.09
CA SER A 201 22.15 -20.16 48.16
C SER A 201 22.53 -18.78 47.59
N PRO A 202 22.07 -17.66 48.20
CA PRO A 202 22.24 -16.33 47.60
C PRO A 202 23.68 -15.95 47.28
N ASN A 203 24.64 -16.34 48.12
CA ASN A 203 26.06 -16.06 47.88
C ASN A 203 26.61 -16.81 46.67
N ARG A 204 26.17 -18.06 46.46
CA ARG A 204 26.59 -18.88 45.33
C ARG A 204 26.05 -18.32 44.02
N ILE A 205 24.77 -17.95 43.98
CA ILE A 205 24.14 -17.33 42.82
C ILE A 205 24.83 -16.00 42.49
N HIS A 206 25.04 -15.13 43.48
CA HIS A 206 25.79 -13.88 43.34
C HIS A 206 27.19 -14.11 42.73
N ASN A 207 27.93 -15.12 43.18
CA ASN A 207 29.25 -15.44 42.63
C ASN A 207 29.22 -15.86 41.16
N ILE A 208 28.21 -16.65 40.77
CA ILE A 208 28.03 -17.08 39.38
C ILE A 208 27.67 -15.88 38.50
N GLU A 209 26.73 -15.04 38.93
CA GLU A 209 26.33 -13.82 38.21
C GLU A 209 27.49 -12.84 38.05
N LEU A 210 28.29 -12.66 39.11
CA LEU A 210 29.48 -11.82 39.07
C LEU A 210 30.49 -12.36 38.06
N ALA A 211 30.75 -13.67 38.04
CA ALA A 211 31.63 -14.29 37.05
C ALA A 211 31.08 -14.14 35.62
N ILE A 212 29.78 -14.34 35.41
CA ILE A 212 29.11 -14.10 34.11
C ILE A 212 29.31 -12.65 33.67
N SER A 213 29.16 -11.68 34.59
CA SER A 213 29.28 -10.26 34.27
C SER A 213 30.66 -9.85 33.75
N LYS A 214 31.71 -10.61 34.12
CA LYS A 214 33.09 -10.39 33.67
C LYS A 214 33.37 -10.99 32.28
N ILE A 215 32.60 -12.02 31.86
CA ILE A 215 32.78 -12.71 30.57
C ILE A 215 31.78 -12.22 29.52
N LYS A 216 30.56 -11.81 29.91
CA LYS A 216 29.47 -11.49 28.98
C LYS A 216 29.91 -10.47 27.93
N ASN A 217 29.48 -10.68 26.70
CA ASN A 217 29.81 -9.86 25.53
C ASN A 217 31.29 -9.87 25.10
N LYS A 218 32.16 -10.70 25.70
CA LYS A 218 33.52 -10.90 25.18
C LYS A 218 33.43 -11.57 23.81
N ILE A 219 34.00 -10.91 22.81
CA ILE A 219 34.23 -11.46 21.47
C ILE A 219 35.53 -12.25 21.50
N ILE A 220 35.53 -13.45 20.92
CA ILE A 220 36.71 -14.30 20.73
C ILE A 220 36.95 -14.41 19.24
N TYR A 221 38.02 -13.79 18.76
CA TYR A 221 38.36 -13.72 17.33
C TYR A 221 38.91 -15.05 16.81
N PRO A 222 38.92 -15.27 15.48
CA PRO A 222 39.57 -16.42 14.88
C PRO A 222 41.01 -16.61 15.37
N ASN A 223 41.34 -17.82 15.78
CA ASN A 223 42.61 -18.23 16.39
C ASN A 223 42.94 -17.60 17.76
N GLU A 224 42.03 -16.84 18.36
CA GLU A 224 42.18 -16.36 19.74
C GLU A 224 41.91 -17.51 20.72
N GLU A 225 42.77 -17.66 21.73
CA GLU A 225 42.56 -18.55 22.85
C GLU A 225 41.80 -17.81 23.96
N PHE A 226 40.70 -18.41 24.40
CA PHE A 226 39.99 -17.99 25.60
C PHE A 226 40.61 -18.67 26.83
N SER A 227 40.88 -17.88 27.87
CA SER A 227 41.17 -18.36 29.23
C SER A 227 40.05 -17.93 30.18
N PHE A 228 39.51 -18.89 30.93
CA PHE A 228 38.49 -18.60 31.94
C PHE A 228 39.06 -17.75 33.08
N ASN A 229 40.28 -18.04 33.53
CA ASN A 229 40.93 -17.25 34.59
C ASN A 229 41.29 -15.83 34.15
N ASP A 230 41.72 -15.62 32.91
CA ASP A 230 41.99 -14.29 32.39
C ASP A 230 40.71 -13.47 32.25
N ALA A 231 39.61 -14.12 31.84
CA ALA A 231 38.32 -13.44 31.68
C ALA A 231 37.64 -13.09 33.03
N VAL A 232 37.76 -13.97 34.03
CA VAL A 232 37.05 -13.81 35.33
C VAL A 232 37.93 -13.18 36.41
N GLY A 233 39.25 -13.31 36.32
CA GLY A 233 40.19 -12.80 37.31
C GLY A 233 40.19 -13.58 38.64
N ASN A 234 40.83 -13.02 39.67
CA ASN A 234 40.94 -13.64 40.98
C ASN A 234 39.61 -13.58 41.75
N ARG A 235 39.30 -14.63 42.54
CA ARG A 235 38.02 -14.75 43.25
C ARG A 235 38.24 -14.36 44.71
N THR A 236 38.29 -13.06 44.99
CA THR A 236 38.52 -12.51 46.33
C THR A 236 37.33 -11.70 46.84
N ALA A 237 37.31 -11.40 48.14
CA ALA A 237 36.25 -10.58 48.74
C ALA A 237 36.25 -9.14 48.18
N GLU A 238 37.43 -8.59 47.90
CA GLU A 238 37.63 -7.26 47.33
C GLU A 238 37.05 -7.16 45.91
N GLU A 239 37.13 -8.25 45.14
CA GLU A 239 36.51 -8.39 43.82
C GLU A 239 35.00 -8.61 43.90
N GLY A 240 34.41 -8.65 45.10
CA GLY A 240 32.99 -8.78 45.35
C GLY A 240 32.47 -10.21 45.47
N TYR A 241 33.36 -11.21 45.48
CA TYR A 241 32.97 -12.60 45.71
C TYR A 241 32.64 -12.86 47.18
N LYS A 242 31.67 -13.76 47.40
CA LYS A 242 31.15 -14.12 48.72
C LYS A 242 31.50 -15.57 49.06
N GLU A 243 31.46 -15.90 50.34
CA GLU A 243 31.63 -17.27 50.81
C GLU A 243 30.44 -18.15 50.39
N ALA A 244 30.76 -19.27 49.75
CA ALA A 244 29.84 -20.34 49.40
C ALA A 244 30.57 -21.69 49.49
N ILE A 245 29.88 -22.81 49.28
CA ILE A 245 30.54 -24.12 49.29
C ILE A 245 31.50 -24.23 48.10
N ILE A 246 32.75 -24.60 48.40
CA ILE A 246 33.80 -24.93 47.44
C ILE A 246 34.22 -26.39 47.61
N ILE A 247 34.77 -26.97 46.55
CA ILE A 247 35.41 -28.29 46.59
C ILE A 247 36.91 -28.07 46.45
N ARG A 248 37.69 -28.52 47.45
CA ARG A 248 39.14 -28.42 47.44
C ARG A 248 39.78 -29.81 47.49
N ARG A 249 40.77 -30.03 46.63
CA ARG A 249 41.61 -31.24 46.67
C ARG A 249 42.60 -31.17 47.83
N THR A 250 42.66 -32.23 48.62
CA THR A 250 43.62 -32.38 49.73
C THR A 250 44.43 -33.66 49.56
N LYS A 251 45.47 -33.85 50.38
CA LYS A 251 46.25 -35.11 50.39
C LYS A 251 45.40 -36.34 50.76
N ASN A 252 44.26 -36.14 51.44
CA ASN A 252 43.37 -37.20 51.91
C ASN A 252 42.09 -37.32 51.07
N GLY A 253 42.09 -36.75 49.86
CA GLY A 253 40.90 -36.68 49.00
C GLY A 253 40.27 -35.29 48.99
N SER A 254 39.08 -35.18 48.41
CA SER A 254 38.36 -33.93 48.27
C SER A 254 37.58 -33.56 49.52
N VAL A 255 37.50 -32.26 49.80
CA VAL A 255 36.74 -31.72 50.94
C VAL A 255 35.80 -30.62 50.44
N LYS A 256 34.55 -30.68 50.91
CA LYS A 256 33.55 -29.61 50.75
C LYS A 256 33.62 -28.69 51.95
N GLU A 257 33.96 -27.42 51.73
CA GLU A 257 34.07 -26.42 52.80
C GLU A 257 33.57 -25.05 52.32
N LYS A 258 33.41 -24.09 53.24
CA LYS A 258 33.09 -22.70 52.86
C LYS A 258 34.36 -22.01 52.38
N GLY A 259 34.26 -21.36 51.23
CA GLY A 259 35.34 -20.54 50.67
C GLY A 259 34.80 -19.46 49.73
N ILE A 260 35.62 -18.47 49.45
CA ILE A 260 35.25 -17.35 48.58
C ILE A 260 35.15 -17.84 47.14
N GLY A 261 34.10 -17.43 46.42
CA GLY A 261 33.92 -17.75 45.00
C GLY A 261 33.30 -19.11 44.70
N GLY A 262 32.72 -19.79 45.71
CA GLY A 262 31.94 -21.02 45.48
C GLY A 262 30.82 -20.80 44.46
N GLY A 263 30.68 -21.75 43.54
CA GLY A 263 29.77 -21.68 42.37
C GLY A 263 30.46 -21.40 41.04
N VAL A 264 31.62 -20.72 41.02
CA VAL A 264 32.29 -20.29 39.77
C VAL A 264 32.73 -21.46 38.88
N CYS A 265 33.11 -22.61 39.45
CA CYS A 265 33.43 -23.80 38.68
C CYS A 265 32.23 -24.36 37.88
N GLN A 266 30.99 -24.14 38.31
CA GLN A 266 29.81 -24.54 37.52
C GLN A 266 29.75 -23.76 36.21
N LEU A 267 30.08 -22.46 36.24
CA LEU A 267 30.14 -21.65 35.03
C LEU A 267 31.21 -22.17 34.07
N SER A 268 32.42 -22.46 34.58
CA SER A 268 33.49 -23.08 33.78
C SER A 268 33.05 -24.39 33.14
N THR A 269 32.44 -25.31 33.91
CA THR A 269 31.88 -26.56 33.38
C THR A 269 30.82 -26.30 32.30
N THR A 270 29.90 -25.35 32.52
CA THR A 270 28.84 -25.07 31.53
C THR A 270 29.41 -24.52 30.23
N ILE A 271 30.43 -23.65 30.31
CA ILE A 271 31.16 -23.16 29.14
C ILE A 271 31.87 -24.34 28.45
N TYR A 272 32.59 -25.18 29.19
CA TYR A 272 33.27 -26.36 28.64
C TYR A 272 32.31 -27.26 27.86
N LYS A 273 31.14 -27.56 28.42
CA LYS A 273 30.14 -28.40 27.75
C LYS A 273 29.58 -27.73 26.49
N ALA A 274 29.37 -26.42 26.49
CA ALA A 274 28.99 -25.68 25.29
C ALA A 274 30.12 -25.68 24.23
N VAL A 275 31.38 -25.53 24.65
CA VAL A 275 32.58 -25.60 23.79
C VAL A 275 32.70 -26.99 23.15
N GLN A 276 32.53 -28.05 23.95
CA GLN A 276 32.52 -29.43 23.47
C GLN A 276 31.37 -29.70 22.49
N ALA A 277 30.16 -29.26 22.81
CA ALA A 277 28.99 -29.40 21.93
C ALA A 277 29.15 -28.61 20.61
N GLY A 278 29.91 -27.52 20.63
CA GLY A 278 30.25 -26.72 19.45
C GLY A 278 31.42 -27.26 18.63
N GLY A 279 32.09 -28.32 19.10
CA GLY A 279 33.23 -28.95 18.42
C GLY A 279 34.51 -28.12 18.45
N PHE A 280 34.62 -27.14 19.35
CA PHE A 280 35.81 -26.31 19.51
C PHE A 280 36.97 -27.09 20.14
N LYS A 281 38.19 -26.74 19.77
CA LYS A 281 39.39 -27.34 20.34
C LYS A 281 39.68 -26.81 21.75
N VAL A 282 39.57 -27.69 22.75
CA VAL A 282 40.00 -27.45 24.13
C VAL A 282 41.52 -27.57 24.22
N THR A 283 42.17 -26.57 24.85
CA THR A 283 43.63 -26.49 25.00
C THR A 283 44.08 -26.72 26.44
N GLU A 284 43.23 -26.45 27.43
CA GLU A 284 43.45 -26.79 28.83
C GLU A 284 42.11 -27.15 29.50
N ARG A 285 42.08 -28.27 30.23
CA ARG A 285 40.92 -28.70 31.02
C ARG A 285 41.38 -29.63 32.14
N HIS A 286 40.84 -29.43 33.33
CA HIS A 286 41.04 -30.25 34.51
C HIS A 286 39.70 -30.69 35.07
N ASP A 287 39.62 -31.89 35.62
CA ASP A 287 38.43 -32.42 36.30
C ASP A 287 38.46 -32.08 37.80
N HIS A 288 37.29 -32.05 38.45
CA HIS A 288 37.25 -32.03 39.91
C HIS A 288 37.73 -33.37 40.46
N SER A 289 38.36 -33.34 41.63
CA SER A 289 38.77 -34.55 42.35
C SER A 289 37.64 -35.24 43.11
N ASP A 290 36.40 -34.74 43.00
CA ASP A 290 35.20 -35.25 43.67
C ASP A 290 33.98 -35.12 42.76
N ASP A 291 32.93 -35.85 43.10
CA ASP A 291 31.64 -35.74 42.41
C ASP A 291 30.97 -34.39 42.69
N ILE A 292 30.53 -33.76 41.60
CA ILE A 292 29.80 -32.51 41.59
C ILE A 292 28.34 -32.76 41.20
N THR A 293 27.42 -31.93 41.70
CA THR A 293 25.97 -32.18 41.55
C THR A 293 25.40 -31.68 40.21
N TYR A 294 26.22 -31.09 39.35
CA TYR A 294 25.78 -30.37 38.15
C TYR A 294 26.41 -30.88 36.83
N ALA A 295 27.23 -31.94 36.89
CA ALA A 295 27.74 -32.67 35.73
C ALA A 295 28.12 -34.10 36.13
N GLU A 296 28.27 -34.99 35.15
CA GLU A 296 28.74 -36.36 35.39
C GLU A 296 30.22 -36.37 35.79
N THR A 297 30.64 -37.41 36.54
CA THR A 297 32.01 -37.57 37.01
C THR A 297 32.98 -37.59 35.82
N GLY A 298 33.97 -36.70 35.86
CA GLY A 298 34.97 -36.58 34.80
C GLY A 298 34.48 -35.86 33.54
N ASP A 299 33.30 -35.23 33.57
CA ASP A 299 32.71 -34.43 32.48
C ASP A 299 32.50 -32.96 32.86
N ASP A 300 33.52 -32.38 33.50
CA ASP A 300 33.51 -31.05 34.12
C ASP A 300 34.80 -30.26 33.86
N ALA A 301 34.83 -28.97 34.18
CA ALA A 301 36.03 -28.14 34.04
C ALA A 301 36.32 -27.37 35.33
N ALA A 302 37.17 -27.94 36.17
CA ALA A 302 37.67 -27.34 37.41
C ALA A 302 38.62 -26.18 37.12
N VAL A 303 38.45 -25.08 37.87
CA VAL A 303 39.26 -23.87 37.75
C VAL A 303 39.68 -23.36 39.12
N SER A 304 40.91 -22.88 39.20
CA SER A 304 41.51 -22.27 40.37
C SER A 304 42.49 -21.20 39.90
N PHE A 305 42.23 -19.94 40.24
CA PHE A 305 43.06 -18.83 39.80
C PHE A 305 44.55 -19.06 40.12
N GLY A 306 45.42 -18.92 39.12
CA GLY A 306 46.86 -19.14 39.26
C GLY A 306 47.33 -20.61 39.25
N TYR A 307 46.43 -21.59 39.17
CA TYR A 307 46.78 -23.02 39.22
C TYR A 307 46.09 -23.90 38.17
N LEU A 308 44.76 -23.83 38.05
CA LEU A 308 43.96 -24.64 37.11
C LEU A 308 43.11 -23.72 36.25
N ASP A 309 43.17 -23.86 34.94
CA ASP A 309 42.40 -23.05 34.01
C ASP A 309 41.54 -23.91 33.08
N PHE A 310 40.55 -23.27 32.47
CA PHE A 310 39.83 -23.83 31.34
C PHE A 310 40.10 -22.95 30.13
N ARG A 311 40.67 -23.57 29.08
CA ARG A 311 41.08 -22.88 27.86
C ARG A 311 40.61 -23.59 26.62
N PHE A 312 40.21 -22.80 25.62
CA PHE A 312 39.89 -23.29 24.29
C PHE A 312 40.25 -22.24 23.25
N ILE A 313 40.50 -22.68 22.03
CA ILE A 313 40.78 -21.79 20.90
C ILE A 313 39.54 -21.67 20.02
N ASN A 314 39.25 -20.46 19.53
CA ASN A 314 38.32 -20.31 18.42
C ASN A 314 39.03 -20.73 17.13
N ASP A 315 38.95 -22.02 16.80
CA ASP A 315 39.49 -22.63 15.58
C ASP A 315 38.60 -22.43 14.33
N ARG A 316 37.60 -21.54 14.42
CA ARG A 316 36.72 -21.16 13.31
C ARG A 316 37.24 -19.90 12.62
N ASN A 317 36.73 -19.65 11.41
CA ASN A 317 37.12 -18.49 10.59
C ASN A 317 36.38 -17.20 10.95
N LEU A 318 35.40 -17.25 11.86
CA LEU A 318 34.56 -16.11 12.24
C LEU A 318 34.59 -15.89 13.76
N PRO A 319 34.40 -14.65 14.22
CA PRO A 319 34.38 -14.35 15.64
C PRO A 319 33.15 -14.98 16.31
N ILE A 320 33.34 -15.41 17.55
CA ILE A 320 32.28 -15.99 18.39
C ILE A 320 32.08 -15.15 19.65
N MET A 321 30.93 -15.33 20.31
CA MET A 321 30.62 -14.72 21.60
C MET A 321 29.93 -15.75 22.50
N LEU A 322 30.27 -15.69 23.79
CA LEU A 322 29.58 -16.45 24.83
C LEU A 322 28.39 -15.63 25.35
N LYS A 323 27.19 -16.20 25.20
CA LYS A 323 25.94 -15.68 25.75
C LYS A 323 25.52 -16.51 26.95
N PHE A 324 24.99 -15.85 27.96
CA PHE A 324 24.63 -16.47 29.24
C PHE A 324 23.18 -16.15 29.57
N SER A 325 22.43 -17.15 30.01
CA SER A 325 21.15 -16.97 30.69
C SER A 325 21.11 -17.86 31.92
N MET A 326 20.52 -17.35 33.00
CA MET A 326 20.41 -18.06 34.25
C MET A 326 19.05 -17.73 34.87
N ASP A 327 18.31 -18.77 35.25
CA ASP A 327 17.10 -18.66 36.06
C ASP A 327 17.26 -19.51 37.34
N ASP A 328 16.18 -19.74 38.07
CA ASP A 328 16.24 -20.52 39.31
C ASP A 328 16.54 -22.01 39.10
N GLU A 329 16.41 -22.53 37.88
CA GLU A 329 16.54 -23.97 37.58
C GLU A 329 17.83 -24.29 36.84
N VAL A 330 18.24 -23.45 35.89
CA VAL A 330 19.34 -23.75 34.98
C VAL A 330 20.25 -22.56 34.71
N LEU A 331 21.54 -22.87 34.56
CA LEU A 331 22.54 -21.99 33.95
C LEU A 331 22.78 -22.46 32.52
N THR A 332 22.57 -21.58 31.54
CA THR A 332 22.73 -21.86 30.11
C THR A 332 23.82 -21.01 29.50
N VAL A 333 24.71 -21.65 28.73
CA VAL A 333 25.70 -21.00 27.87
C VAL A 333 25.34 -21.28 26.42
N THR A 334 25.30 -20.23 25.61
CA THR A 334 25.11 -20.30 24.16
C THR A 334 26.34 -19.71 23.47
N ILE A 335 26.93 -20.45 22.54
CA ILE A 335 28.00 -19.93 21.68
C ILE A 335 27.36 -19.48 20.37
N VAL A 336 27.52 -18.19 20.06
CA VAL A 336 27.06 -17.59 18.81
C VAL A 336 28.23 -17.18 17.93
N GLU A 337 28.07 -17.25 16.62
CA GLU A 337 29.05 -16.85 15.61
C GLU A 337 28.48 -15.66 14.81
N ASN A 338 29.29 -14.62 14.64
CA ASN A 338 28.92 -13.46 13.84
C ASN A 338 29.34 -13.66 12.38
N ARG A 339 28.33 -13.81 11.52
CA ARG A 339 28.42 -13.98 10.06
C ARG A 339 27.96 -12.74 9.30
N ILE A 340 27.71 -11.63 10.00
CA ILE A 340 27.54 -10.35 9.32
C ILE A 340 28.88 -10.04 8.68
N ASP A 341 28.89 -9.96 7.35
CA ASP A 341 30.05 -9.49 6.61
C ASP A 341 30.42 -8.10 7.15
N GLN A 342 31.55 -8.03 7.84
CA GLN A 342 32.04 -6.79 8.43
C GLN A 342 32.57 -5.84 7.36
N GLY A 343 32.65 -6.28 6.08
CA GLY A 343 33.08 -5.44 4.97
C GLY A 343 34.45 -4.84 5.24
N ASN A 344 35.52 -5.50 4.80
CA ASN A 344 36.73 -4.74 4.52
C ASN A 344 36.39 -3.72 3.41
N GLY A 345 36.10 -2.48 3.81
CA GLY A 345 36.24 -1.25 3.01
C GLY A 345 35.41 -1.14 1.73
#